data_AF-A0A2V8HLC8-F1
#
_entry.id   AF-A0A2V8HLC8-F1
#
_cell.length_a   1.000
_cell.length_b   1.000
_cell.length_c   1.000
_cell.angle_alpha   90.00
_cell.angle_beta   90.00
_cell.angle_gamma   90.00
#
_symmetry.space_group_name_H-M   'P 1'
#
loop_
_entity.id
_entity.type
_entity.pdbx_description
1 polymer ?
#
loop_
_entity_poly.entity_id
_entity_poly.type
_entity_poly.pdbx_seq_one_letter_code
_entity_poly.pdbx_strand_id
1 'polypeptide(L)'
;MLPGPLVSALRTYVQNGGVLISEARPGWNDERGFANARIPGGGLDQVFGARERELRSGDIVTMTGGADLPRPLAALERLTIPGATFAEHLERTRADVRVLATFEGGDAAITDARFGSGRAVLIGSFPAAAFEQDPVKMRHAGTLLQTLVQDAGVTPDVRVDGAPGLVEARVLDAAGRFVLIAINHDDAPQRVTFILSAGVAGRPLAQRRGRHGGVVCGEPRRSAVHTSVQAA
;
A
#
# COMPACT_ATOMS: atom_id res chain seq x y z
N MET A 1 -7.39 16.69 6.41
CA MET A 1 -8.26 16.99 7.56
C MET A 1 -8.77 15.67 8.12
N LEU A 2 -8.60 15.40 9.41
CA LEU A 2 -9.14 14.18 10.05
C LEU A 2 -10.07 14.56 11.19
N PRO A 3 -11.38 14.23 11.11
CA PRO A 3 -12.31 14.49 12.20
C PRO A 3 -12.03 13.64 13.45
N GLY A 4 -12.30 14.18 14.64
CA GLY A 4 -12.16 13.48 15.92
C GLY A 4 -12.78 12.06 15.96
N PRO A 5 -14.02 11.84 15.45
CA PRO A 5 -14.61 10.50 15.39
C PRO A 5 -13.81 9.52 14.51
N LEU A 6 -13.25 9.99 13.38
CA LEU A 6 -12.42 9.17 12.51
C LEU A 6 -11.09 8.82 13.18
N VAL A 7 -10.46 9.78 13.87
CA VAL A 7 -9.25 9.52 14.66
C VAL A 7 -9.51 8.44 15.71
N SER A 8 -10.64 8.52 16.41
CA SER A 8 -11.04 7.51 17.41
C SER A 8 -11.26 6.13 16.79
N ALA A 9 -11.87 6.08 15.60
CA ALA A 9 -12.08 4.85 14.85
C ALA A 9 -10.76 4.22 14.39
N LEU A 10 -9.84 5.01 13.84
CA LEU A 10 -8.51 4.55 13.43
C LEU A 10 -7.71 4.00 14.61
N ARG A 11 -7.73 4.71 15.74
CA ARG A 11 -7.10 4.23 16.98
C ARG A 11 -7.67 2.88 17.41
N THR A 12 -8.99 2.73 17.40
CA THR A 12 -9.68 1.49 17.76
C THR A 12 -9.33 0.35 16.80
N TYR A 13 -9.30 0.65 15.49
CA TYR A 13 -8.91 -0.32 14.46
C TYR A 13 -7.50 -0.88 14.71
N VAL A 14 -6.50 -0.01 14.94
CA VAL A 14 -5.13 -0.46 15.22
C VAL A 14 -5.08 -1.21 16.56
N GLN A 15 -5.72 -0.67 17.61
CA GLN A 15 -5.73 -1.31 18.93
C GLN A 15 -6.24 -2.77 18.87
N ASN A 16 -7.21 -3.04 18.00
CA ASN A 16 -7.83 -4.35 17.83
C ASN A 16 -7.14 -5.27 16.80
N GLY A 17 -5.92 -4.94 16.36
CA GLY A 17 -5.13 -5.81 15.47
C GLY A 17 -4.95 -5.29 14.05
N GLY A 18 -5.56 -4.15 13.71
CA GLY A 18 -5.39 -3.52 12.41
C GLY A 18 -3.97 -3.02 12.16
N VAL A 19 -3.60 -2.96 10.88
CA VAL A 19 -2.37 -2.30 10.41
C VAL A 19 -2.76 -1.00 9.73
N LEU A 20 -2.25 0.13 10.24
CA LEU A 20 -2.48 1.45 9.66
C LEU A 20 -1.18 1.96 9.03
N ILE A 21 -1.21 2.29 7.74
CA ILE A 21 -0.07 2.91 7.05
C ILE A 21 -0.53 4.31 6.62
N SER A 22 0.28 5.33 6.89
CA SER A 22 -0.01 6.69 6.43
C SER A 22 1.23 7.42 6.00
N GLU A 23 1.05 8.24 4.97
CA GLU A 23 2.04 9.18 4.46
C GLU A 23 1.76 10.58 5.00
N ALA A 24 2.86 11.32 5.24
CA ALA A 24 2.97 12.75 5.44
C ALA A 24 1.85 13.42 6.26
N ARG A 25 2.17 13.68 7.53
CA ARG A 25 1.41 14.54 8.44
C ARG A 25 -0.08 14.18 8.62
N PRO A 26 -0.45 12.90 8.87
CA PRO A 26 -1.85 12.53 9.10
C PRO A 26 -2.43 13.30 10.30
N GLY A 27 -3.62 13.87 10.12
CA GLY A 27 -4.23 14.66 11.18
C GLY A 27 -3.53 16.00 11.43
N TRP A 28 -2.80 16.57 10.45
CA TRP A 28 -2.29 17.93 10.57
C TRP A 28 -3.40 18.93 10.92
N ASN A 29 -4.56 18.85 10.26
CA ASN A 29 -5.72 19.70 10.54
C ASN A 29 -6.92 18.90 11.07
N ASP A 30 -7.60 19.45 12.07
CA ASP A 30 -8.87 18.94 12.62
C ASP A 30 -10.08 19.33 11.76
N GLU A 31 -11.28 18.82 12.09
CA GLU A 31 -12.53 19.08 11.35
C GLU A 31 -12.96 20.55 11.28
N ARG A 32 -12.37 21.42 12.10
CA ARG A 32 -12.63 22.87 12.08
C ARG A 32 -11.63 23.63 11.23
N GLY A 33 -10.66 22.92 10.64
CA GLY A 33 -9.57 23.48 9.86
C GLY A 33 -8.41 24.01 10.71
N PHE A 34 -8.38 23.73 12.02
CA PHE A 34 -7.26 24.15 12.87
C PHE A 34 -6.11 23.15 12.78
N ALA A 35 -4.89 23.69 12.68
CA ALA A 35 -3.68 22.90 12.79
C ALA A 35 -3.53 22.33 14.20
N ASN A 36 -3.22 21.04 14.30
CA ASN A 36 -2.92 20.39 15.57
C ASN A 36 -1.51 20.79 16.05
N ALA A 37 -1.36 20.96 17.36
CA ALA A 37 -0.09 21.28 18.00
C ALA A 37 0.94 20.14 17.94
N ARG A 38 0.47 18.91 17.65
CA ARG A 38 1.28 17.73 17.39
C ARG A 38 0.76 17.05 16.14
N ILE A 39 1.68 16.54 15.35
CA ILE A 39 1.40 15.82 14.12
C ILE A 39 2.11 14.48 14.26
N PRO A 40 1.43 13.33 14.12
CA PRO A 40 0.00 13.19 13.83
C PRO A 40 -0.95 13.73 14.92
N GLY A 41 -2.04 14.38 14.51
CA GLY A 41 -3.00 15.04 15.41
C GLY A 41 -4.00 14.10 16.09
N GLY A 42 -4.75 14.63 17.06
CA GLY A 42 -5.84 13.89 17.72
C GLY A 42 -5.41 12.68 18.56
N GLY A 43 -4.13 12.59 18.95
CA GLY A 43 -3.58 11.45 19.68
C GLY A 43 -3.06 10.32 18.78
N LEU A 44 -3.02 10.53 17.46
CA LEU A 44 -2.41 9.58 16.51
C LEU A 44 -0.89 9.50 16.66
N ASP A 45 -0.23 10.52 17.20
CA ASP A 45 1.19 10.49 17.58
C ASP A 45 1.53 9.33 18.52
N GLN A 46 0.60 8.95 19.40
CA GLN A 46 0.75 7.77 20.27
C GLN A 46 0.60 6.46 19.49
N VAL A 47 -0.34 6.42 18.55
CA VAL A 47 -0.63 5.25 17.71
C VAL A 47 0.55 4.95 16.79
N PHE A 48 1.05 5.97 16.09
CA PHE A 48 2.24 5.88 15.24
C PHE A 48 3.54 5.81 16.05
N GLY A 49 3.51 6.14 17.34
CA GLY A 49 4.70 6.16 18.19
C GLY A 49 5.77 7.18 17.74
N ALA A 50 5.39 8.13 16.89
CA ALA A 50 6.27 9.14 16.34
C ALA A 50 5.48 10.43 16.09
N ARG A 51 6.19 11.55 16.06
CA ARG A 51 5.65 12.87 15.73
C ARG A 51 6.58 13.63 14.81
N GLU A 52 6.03 14.60 14.07
CA GLU A 52 6.79 15.61 13.36
C GLU A 52 7.69 16.37 14.34
N ARG A 53 8.98 16.42 14.02
CA ARG A 53 9.96 17.30 14.67
C ARG A 53 10.25 18.53 13.82
N GLU A 54 10.41 18.30 12.53
CA GLU A 54 10.79 19.31 11.56
C GLU A 54 10.21 18.97 10.19
N LEU A 55 9.79 19.99 9.46
CA LEU A 55 9.29 19.86 8.09
C LEU A 55 10.16 20.68 7.16
N ARG A 56 10.68 20.04 6.10
CA ARG A 56 11.43 20.71 5.04
C ARG A 56 10.74 20.49 3.70
N SER A 57 10.59 21.55 2.91
CA SER A 57 10.06 21.43 1.55
C SER A 57 11.14 20.95 0.59
N GLY A 58 10.77 20.09 -0.34
CA GLY A 58 11.65 19.63 -1.42
C GLY A 58 10.86 18.85 -2.47
N ASP A 59 11.08 19.15 -3.74
CA ASP A 59 10.33 18.52 -4.83
C ASP A 59 10.60 17.00 -4.89
N ILE A 60 11.86 16.60 -4.69
CA ILE A 60 12.29 15.21 -4.57
C ILE A 60 12.90 15.03 -3.19
N VAL A 61 12.38 14.06 -2.45
CA VAL A 61 12.84 13.71 -1.11
C VAL A 61 13.47 12.32 -1.16
N THR A 62 14.66 12.17 -0.59
CA THR A 62 15.35 10.87 -0.57
C THR A 62 15.33 10.29 0.83
N MET A 63 14.85 9.06 0.96
CA MET A 63 14.92 8.26 2.18
C MET A 63 15.80 7.03 1.92
N THR A 64 16.53 6.57 2.92
CA THR A 64 17.37 5.36 2.83
C THR A 64 16.84 4.30 3.78
N GLY A 65 16.50 3.13 3.25
CA GLY A 65 16.04 2.02 4.07
C GLY A 65 17.09 1.55 5.08
N GLY A 66 16.62 1.22 6.29
CA GLY A 66 17.46 0.81 7.42
C GLY A 66 18.15 -0.54 7.23
N ALA A 67 18.86 -0.99 8.26
CA ALA A 67 19.49 -2.31 8.30
C ALA A 67 18.76 -3.24 9.28
N ASP A 68 19.02 -4.55 9.18
CA ASP A 68 18.51 -5.60 10.07
C ASP A 68 16.97 -5.64 10.14
N LEU A 69 16.33 -5.43 9.00
CA LEU A 69 14.87 -5.45 8.89
C LEU A 69 14.37 -6.91 8.75
N PRO A 70 13.30 -7.32 9.45
CA PRO A 70 12.76 -8.67 9.28
C PRO A 70 12.13 -8.83 7.90
N ARG A 71 11.95 -10.07 7.44
CA ARG A 71 11.17 -10.31 6.21
C ARG A 71 9.68 -10.01 6.44
N PRO A 72 8.98 -9.39 5.46
CA PRO A 72 9.46 -9.02 4.12
C PRO A 72 10.19 -7.66 4.05
N LEU A 73 10.18 -6.85 5.10
CA LEU A 73 10.80 -5.51 5.16
C LEU A 73 12.31 -5.48 4.82
N ALA A 74 13.01 -6.61 4.95
CA ALA A 74 14.39 -6.79 4.48
C ALA A 74 14.61 -6.36 3.00
N ALA A 75 13.56 -6.39 2.18
CA ALA A 75 13.63 -5.90 0.79
C ALA A 75 13.90 -4.39 0.69
N LEU A 76 13.70 -3.64 1.77
CA LEU A 76 13.91 -2.19 1.83
C LEU A 76 15.34 -1.81 2.21
N GLU A 77 16.15 -2.74 2.71
CA GLU A 77 17.46 -2.41 3.25
C GLU A 77 18.36 -1.72 2.23
N ARG A 78 18.94 -0.57 2.63
CA ARG A 78 19.82 0.25 1.78
C ARG A 78 19.18 0.72 0.47
N LEU A 79 17.87 0.54 0.28
CA LEU A 79 17.18 1.12 -0.87
C LEU A 79 17.11 2.64 -0.73
N THR A 80 17.42 3.34 -1.81
CA THR A 80 17.06 4.73 -2.01
C THR A 80 15.58 4.80 -2.38
N ILE A 81 14.76 5.26 -1.45
CA ILE A 81 13.31 5.33 -1.58
C ILE A 81 12.93 6.79 -1.85
N PRO A 82 12.34 7.11 -3.02
CA PRO A 82 11.91 8.45 -3.34
C PRO A 82 10.60 8.79 -2.60
N GLY A 83 10.52 10.01 -2.10
CA GLY A 83 9.32 10.70 -1.65
C GLY A 83 9.18 12.04 -2.39
N ALA A 84 8.13 12.78 -2.09
CA ALA A 84 7.81 14.04 -2.75
C ALA A 84 7.35 15.11 -1.76
N THR A 85 7.45 16.36 -2.18
CA THR A 85 6.92 17.58 -1.56
C THR A 85 7.55 17.99 -0.23
N PHE A 86 7.62 17.08 0.76
CA PHE A 86 8.15 17.37 2.09
C PHE A 86 8.97 16.21 2.66
N ALA A 87 10.01 16.58 3.41
CA ALA A 87 10.68 15.73 4.38
C ALA A 87 10.20 16.11 5.80
N GLU A 88 9.30 15.30 6.34
CA GLU A 88 8.82 15.36 7.73
C GLU A 88 9.75 14.50 8.58
N HIS A 89 10.76 15.12 9.19
CA HIS A 89 11.70 14.44 10.08
C HIS A 89 10.96 14.01 11.35
N LEU A 90 10.93 12.69 11.60
CA LEU A 90 10.15 12.09 12.68
C LEU A 90 10.97 11.94 13.97
N GLU A 91 10.38 12.36 15.08
CA GLU A 91 10.85 12.05 16.42
C GLU A 91 10.03 10.89 17.00
N ARG A 92 10.71 9.82 17.43
CA ARG A 92 10.07 8.69 18.12
C ARG A 92 9.62 9.15 19.51
N THR A 93 8.36 8.88 19.85
CA THR A 93 7.79 9.19 21.17
C THR A 93 8.02 8.06 22.18
N ARG A 94 8.46 6.88 21.70
CA ARG A 94 8.77 5.71 22.52
C ARG A 94 10.01 4.99 21.99
N ALA A 95 10.72 4.29 22.87
CA ALA A 95 11.97 3.59 22.53
C ALA A 95 11.78 2.32 21.70
N ASP A 96 10.60 1.69 21.79
CA ASP A 96 10.25 0.46 21.08
C ASP A 96 9.87 0.68 19.61
N VAL A 97 9.80 1.94 19.16
CA VAL A 97 9.47 2.29 17.78
C VAL A 97 10.64 2.02 16.86
N ARG A 98 10.39 1.16 15.87
CA ARG A 98 11.37 0.79 14.86
C ARG A 98 11.46 1.86 13.79
N VAL A 99 12.69 2.15 13.34
CA VAL A 99 12.95 2.99 12.18
C VAL A 99 13.15 2.08 10.97
N LEU A 100 12.32 2.25 9.94
CA LEU A 100 12.40 1.48 8.70
C LEU A 100 13.25 2.19 7.63
N ALA A 101 13.33 3.51 7.68
CA ALA A 101 14.16 4.33 6.79
C ALA A 101 14.52 5.66 7.46
N THR A 102 15.61 6.27 7.02
CA THR A 102 16.11 7.57 7.50
C THR A 102 16.29 8.57 6.37
N PHE A 103 16.25 9.85 6.71
CA PHE A 103 16.76 10.91 5.84
C PHE A 103 18.29 10.98 5.92
N GLU A 104 18.89 11.80 5.06
CA GLU A 104 20.28 12.22 5.22
C GLU A 104 20.48 12.83 6.62
N GLY A 105 21.57 12.45 7.29
CA GLY A 105 21.83 12.81 8.69
C GLY A 105 21.25 11.85 9.72
N GLY A 106 20.48 10.83 9.31
CA GLY A 106 20.06 9.72 10.17
C GLY A 106 18.75 9.93 10.93
N ASP A 107 18.07 11.05 10.71
CA ASP A 107 16.73 11.27 11.26
C ASP A 107 15.73 10.24 10.71
N ALA A 108 14.79 9.80 11.54
CA ALA A 108 13.79 8.84 11.12
C ALA A 108 12.88 9.44 10.03
N ALA A 109 12.76 8.72 8.92
CA ALA A 109 11.87 9.06 7.81
C ALA A 109 10.67 8.14 7.75
N ILE A 110 10.84 6.85 8.10
CA ILE A 110 9.75 5.89 8.18
C ILE A 110 9.85 5.17 9.52
N THR A 111 8.74 5.09 10.25
CA THR A 111 8.66 4.42 11.55
C THR A 111 7.57 3.36 11.56
N ASP A 112 7.77 2.30 12.35
CA ASP A 112 6.80 1.24 12.62
C ASP A 112 6.67 1.06 14.14
N ALA A 113 5.45 1.23 14.64
CA ALA A 113 5.15 1.15 16.07
C ALA A 113 4.01 0.17 16.35
N ARG A 114 4.19 -0.64 17.39
CA ARG A 114 3.10 -1.45 17.96
C ARG A 114 2.14 -0.57 18.74
N PHE A 115 0.85 -0.87 18.64
CA PHE A 115 -0.21 -0.21 19.40
C PHE A 115 -1.38 -1.17 19.62
N GLY A 116 -1.62 -1.55 20.88
CA GLY A 116 -2.55 -2.64 21.21
C GLY A 116 -2.11 -3.95 20.54
N SER A 117 -3.04 -4.61 19.86
CA SER A 117 -2.77 -5.85 19.12
C SER A 117 -2.30 -5.61 17.68
N GLY A 118 -2.33 -4.36 17.20
CA GLY A 118 -1.96 -3.98 15.85
C GLY A 118 -0.65 -3.20 15.77
N ARG A 119 -0.48 -2.50 14.65
CA ARG A 119 0.67 -1.60 14.44
C ARG A 119 0.36 -0.47 13.47
N ALA A 120 1.18 0.56 13.51
CA ALA A 120 1.05 1.71 12.63
C ALA A 120 2.41 2.12 12.04
N VAL A 121 2.41 2.40 10.73
CA VAL A 121 3.58 2.84 9.97
C VAL A 121 3.37 4.29 9.53
N LEU A 122 4.27 5.17 9.96
CA LEU A 122 4.28 6.58 9.53
C LEU A 122 5.43 6.82 8.57
N ILE A 123 5.12 7.38 7.40
CA ILE A 123 6.08 7.75 6.37
C ILE A 123 6.13 9.28 6.31
N GLY A 124 7.28 9.86 6.63
CA GLY A 124 7.52 11.31 6.67
C GLY A 124 7.72 11.97 5.30
N SER A 125 7.09 11.43 4.25
CA SER A 125 7.07 11.99 2.90
C SER A 125 5.96 11.33 2.08
N PHE A 126 5.84 11.67 0.79
CA PHE A 126 4.84 11.12 -0.13
C PHE A 126 5.46 10.19 -1.20
N PRO A 127 5.82 8.93 -0.88
CA PRO A 127 6.30 7.97 -1.88
C PRO A 127 5.21 7.60 -2.90
N ALA A 128 3.92 7.56 -2.54
CA ALA A 128 2.87 7.34 -3.52
C ALA A 128 2.83 8.43 -4.60
N ALA A 129 2.95 9.70 -4.21
CA ALA A 129 2.99 10.82 -5.16
C ALA A 129 4.27 10.77 -6.02
N ALA A 130 5.43 10.45 -5.44
CA ALA A 130 6.65 10.25 -6.21
C ALA A 130 6.50 9.11 -7.24
N PHE A 131 5.89 8.00 -6.85
CA PHE A 131 5.62 6.88 -7.74
C PHE A 131 4.69 7.27 -8.90
N GLU A 132 3.62 8.02 -8.62
CA GLU A 132 2.66 8.49 -9.65
C GLU A 132 3.31 9.39 -10.71
N GLN A 133 4.28 10.23 -10.32
CA GLN A 133 4.97 11.13 -11.25
C GLN A 133 5.77 10.38 -12.33
N ASP A 134 6.49 9.33 -11.95
CA ASP A 134 7.27 8.50 -12.88
C ASP A 134 7.50 7.09 -12.29
N PRO A 135 6.59 6.13 -12.53
CA PRO A 135 6.67 4.79 -11.95
C PRO A 135 7.96 4.02 -12.28
N VAL A 136 8.59 4.33 -13.43
CA VAL A 136 9.82 3.66 -13.87
C VAL A 136 11.03 4.20 -13.10
N LYS A 137 11.17 5.53 -13.02
CA LYS A 137 12.27 6.17 -12.28
C LYS A 137 12.09 6.00 -10.78
N MET A 138 10.85 6.08 -10.28
CA MET A 138 10.51 6.05 -8.86
C MET A 138 10.08 4.67 -8.36
N ARG A 139 10.48 3.60 -9.07
CA ARG A 139 10.09 2.20 -8.77
C ARG A 139 10.28 1.77 -7.31
N HIS A 140 11.28 2.29 -6.60
CA HIS A 140 11.52 1.92 -5.20
C HIS A 140 10.44 2.46 -4.24
N ALA A 141 9.71 3.52 -4.60
CA ALA A 141 8.50 3.90 -3.86
C ALA A 141 7.40 2.83 -4.01
N GLY A 142 7.24 2.28 -5.22
CA GLY A 142 6.36 1.13 -5.45
C GLY A 142 6.80 -0.12 -4.65
N THR A 143 8.11 -0.40 -4.62
CA THR A 143 8.68 -1.47 -3.78
C THR A 143 8.36 -1.25 -2.29
N LEU A 144 8.51 -0.02 -1.78
CA LEU A 144 8.13 0.31 -0.40
C LEU A 144 6.65 -0.02 -0.13
N LEU A 145 5.74 0.54 -0.93
CA LEU A 145 4.30 0.36 -0.73
C LEU A 145 3.90 -1.12 -0.79
N GLN A 146 4.40 -1.85 -1.78
CA GLN A 146 4.14 -3.28 -1.90
C GLN A 146 4.69 -4.06 -0.70
N THR A 147 5.89 -3.74 -0.24
CA THR A 147 6.53 -4.44 0.90
C THR A 147 5.77 -4.18 2.20
N LEU A 148 5.29 -2.95 2.44
CA LEU A 148 4.48 -2.63 3.62
C LEU A 148 3.13 -3.36 3.60
N VAL A 149 2.48 -3.48 2.44
CA VAL A 149 1.23 -4.23 2.28
C VAL A 149 1.45 -5.73 2.50
N GLN A 150 2.55 -6.30 1.99
CA GLN A 150 2.92 -7.69 2.26
C GLN A 150 3.23 -7.93 3.74
N ASP A 151 3.99 -7.03 4.36
CA ASP A 151 4.28 -7.07 5.80
C ASP A 151 2.98 -7.00 6.61
N ALA A 152 1.97 -6.24 6.15
CA ALA A 152 0.64 -6.17 6.76
C ALA A 152 -0.17 -7.48 6.67
N GLY A 153 0.36 -8.49 5.98
CA GLY A 153 -0.30 -9.80 5.81
C GLY A 153 -1.33 -9.81 4.68
N VAL A 154 -1.35 -8.79 3.83
CA VAL A 154 -2.26 -8.72 2.68
C VAL A 154 -1.71 -9.58 1.55
N THR A 155 -2.52 -10.54 1.09
CA THR A 155 -2.22 -11.39 -0.06
C THR A 155 -3.12 -11.00 -1.24
N PRO A 156 -2.58 -10.75 -2.44
CA PRO A 156 -3.39 -10.39 -3.59
C PRO A 156 -4.20 -11.60 -4.11
N ASP A 157 -5.42 -11.34 -4.56
CA ASP A 157 -6.26 -12.37 -5.20
C ASP A 157 -5.83 -12.73 -6.61
N VAL A 158 -5.07 -11.86 -7.26
CA VAL A 158 -4.43 -12.11 -8.55
C VAL A 158 -3.00 -11.59 -8.54
N ARG A 159 -2.06 -12.43 -8.97
CA ARG A 159 -0.68 -12.06 -9.27
C ARG A 159 -0.48 -12.06 -10.78
N VAL A 160 0.17 -11.02 -11.29
CA VAL A 160 0.63 -10.95 -12.67
C VAL A 160 2.09 -11.35 -12.72
N ASP A 161 2.43 -12.30 -13.57
CA ASP A 161 3.80 -12.72 -13.87
C ASP A 161 4.18 -12.25 -15.28
N GLY A 162 5.30 -11.55 -15.40
CA GLY A 162 5.68 -10.80 -16.60
C GLY A 162 5.15 -9.36 -16.61
N ALA A 163 5.80 -8.49 -17.40
CA ALA A 163 5.45 -7.08 -17.60
C ALA A 163 5.20 -6.28 -16.29
N PRO A 164 6.15 -6.29 -15.33
CA PRO A 164 5.95 -5.69 -14.01
C PRO A 164 5.66 -4.19 -14.12
N GLY A 165 4.57 -3.76 -13.51
CA GLY A 165 4.13 -2.36 -13.52
C GLY A 165 3.45 -1.88 -14.82
N LEU A 166 3.38 -2.73 -15.86
CA LEU A 166 2.73 -2.39 -17.13
C LEU A 166 1.35 -3.02 -17.26
N VAL A 167 1.16 -4.21 -16.70
CA VAL A 167 -0.15 -4.90 -16.71
C VAL A 167 -0.76 -4.89 -15.33
N GLU A 168 -1.95 -4.31 -15.24
CA GLU A 168 -2.81 -4.32 -14.06
C GLU A 168 -3.85 -5.43 -14.18
N ALA A 169 -4.15 -6.13 -13.08
CA ALA A 169 -5.21 -7.13 -13.02
C ALA A 169 -6.09 -6.94 -11.79
N ARG A 170 -7.39 -7.13 -11.96
CA ARG A 170 -8.40 -7.14 -10.90
C ARG A 170 -9.33 -8.33 -11.06
N VAL A 171 -9.74 -8.89 -9.94
CA VAL A 171 -10.73 -9.97 -9.89
C VAL A 171 -12.00 -9.45 -9.24
N LEU A 172 -13.12 -9.66 -9.90
CA LEU A 172 -14.45 -9.51 -9.32
C LEU A 172 -15.02 -10.91 -9.09
N ASP A 173 -15.19 -11.33 -7.84
CA ASP A 173 -15.85 -12.59 -7.49
C ASP A 173 -17.30 -12.31 -7.07
N ALA A 174 -18.24 -13.00 -7.72
CA ALA A 174 -19.61 -13.07 -7.26
C ALA A 174 -20.23 -14.44 -7.57
N ALA A 175 -20.86 -15.02 -6.55
CA ALA A 175 -21.70 -16.22 -6.66
C ALA A 175 -21.03 -17.41 -7.37
N GLY A 176 -19.75 -17.69 -7.08
CA GLY A 176 -19.02 -18.84 -7.65
C GLY A 176 -18.61 -18.63 -9.11
N ARG A 177 -18.56 -17.37 -9.56
CA ARG A 177 -17.98 -16.95 -10.83
C ARG A 177 -17.03 -15.80 -10.56
N PHE A 178 -16.02 -15.66 -11.41
CA PHE A 178 -15.15 -14.50 -11.38
C PHE A 178 -15.07 -13.85 -12.75
N VAL A 179 -14.80 -12.54 -12.73
CA VAL A 179 -14.37 -11.76 -13.90
C VAL A 179 -12.95 -11.30 -13.63
N LEU A 180 -12.03 -11.71 -14.49
CA LEU A 180 -10.68 -11.14 -14.54
C LEU A 180 -10.68 -9.95 -15.49
N ILE A 181 -10.39 -8.77 -14.96
CA ILE A 181 -10.17 -7.55 -15.74
C ILE A 181 -8.66 -7.34 -15.78
N ALA A 182 -8.08 -7.33 -16.98
CA ALA A 182 -6.67 -7.05 -17.20
C ALA A 182 -6.50 -5.87 -18.15
N ILE A 183 -5.64 -4.92 -17.78
CA ILE A 183 -5.36 -3.71 -18.55
C ILE A 183 -3.86 -3.67 -18.82
N ASN A 184 -3.48 -3.62 -20.09
CA ASN A 184 -2.11 -3.32 -20.50
C ASN A 184 -2.00 -1.80 -20.66
N HIS A 185 -1.17 -1.17 -19.84
CA HIS A 185 -0.89 0.27 -19.87
C HIS A 185 0.23 0.63 -20.84
N ASP A 186 0.84 -0.35 -21.51
CA ASP A 186 1.88 -0.16 -22.53
C ASP A 186 1.29 -0.15 -23.95
N ASP A 187 1.94 0.58 -24.86
CA ASP A 187 1.58 0.64 -26.28
C ASP A 187 1.94 -0.69 -27.00
N ALA A 188 2.90 -1.44 -26.45
CA ALA A 188 3.32 -2.73 -26.98
C ALA A 188 2.51 -3.89 -26.39
N PRO A 189 2.20 -4.94 -27.17
CA PRO A 189 1.60 -6.16 -26.64
C PRO A 189 2.49 -6.82 -25.57
N GLN A 190 1.89 -7.14 -24.42
CA GLN A 190 2.57 -7.83 -23.33
C GLN A 190 2.15 -9.30 -23.23
N ARG A 191 3.12 -10.17 -22.88
CA ARG A 191 2.85 -11.57 -22.54
C ARG A 191 2.96 -11.73 -21.03
N VAL A 192 1.86 -12.13 -20.40
CA VAL A 192 1.78 -12.30 -18.95
C VAL A 192 1.06 -13.58 -18.57
N THR A 193 1.30 -14.05 -17.35
CA THR A 193 0.55 -15.14 -16.71
C THR A 193 -0.21 -14.58 -15.51
N PHE A 194 -1.49 -14.88 -15.40
CA PHE A 194 -2.30 -14.52 -14.23
C PHE A 194 -2.42 -15.73 -13.30
N ILE A 195 -2.10 -15.52 -12.03
CA ILE A 195 -2.15 -16.54 -10.99
C ILE A 195 -3.19 -16.09 -9.96
N LEU A 196 -4.27 -16.86 -9.84
CA LEU A 196 -5.40 -16.54 -8.97
C LEU A 196 -5.25 -17.22 -7.61
N SER A 197 -5.74 -16.57 -6.55
CA SER A 197 -5.83 -17.19 -5.23
C SER A 197 -6.86 -18.34 -5.24
N ALA A 198 -6.63 -19.39 -4.45
CA ALA A 198 -7.50 -20.57 -4.41
C ALA A 198 -8.95 -20.23 -4.04
N GLY A 199 -9.18 -19.15 -3.29
CA GLY A 199 -10.50 -18.66 -2.91
C GLY A 199 -11.37 -18.18 -4.08
N VAL A 200 -10.73 -17.72 -5.18
CA VAL A 200 -11.39 -17.22 -6.40
C VAL A 200 -11.73 -18.38 -7.35
N ALA A 201 -10.84 -19.36 -7.48
CA ALA A 201 -10.99 -20.46 -8.44
C ALA A 201 -11.90 -21.61 -7.96
N GLY A 202 -12.09 -21.75 -6.64
CA GLY A 202 -12.62 -22.99 -6.03
C GLY A 202 -14.01 -22.95 -5.41
N ARG A 203 -14.81 -21.87 -5.52
CA ARG A 203 -16.13 -21.81 -4.87
C ARG A 203 -17.20 -22.59 -5.66
N PRO A 204 -17.77 -23.68 -5.11
CA PRO A 204 -18.83 -24.42 -5.79
C PRO A 204 -20.06 -23.53 -6.02
N LEU A 205 -20.59 -23.57 -7.25
CA LEU A 205 -21.87 -22.94 -7.57
C LEU A 205 -22.99 -23.61 -6.77
N ALA A 206 -23.53 -22.91 -5.76
CA ALA A 206 -24.85 -23.26 -5.24
C ALA A 206 -25.86 -23.05 -6.38
N GLN A 207 -26.35 -24.15 -6.96
CA GLN A 207 -27.32 -24.13 -8.05
C GLN A 207 -28.58 -23.36 -7.63
N ARG A 208 -28.70 -22.09 -8.06
CA ARG A 208 -29.97 -21.38 -8.06
C ARG A 208 -30.55 -21.39 -9.46
N ARG A 209 -31.63 -22.15 -9.65
CA ARG A 209 -32.47 -22.10 -10.85
C ARG A 209 -33.16 -20.73 -10.93
N GLY A 210 -32.76 -19.91 -11.88
CA GLY A 210 -33.44 -18.66 -12.24
C GLY A 210 -33.57 -18.57 -13.75
N ARG A 211 -34.81 -18.46 -14.25
CA ARG A 211 -35.14 -18.29 -15.66
C ARG A 211 -34.80 -16.86 -16.13
N HIS A 212 -34.35 -16.80 -17.38
CA HIS A 212 -34.21 -15.63 -18.28
C HIS A 212 -32.86 -14.89 -18.33
N GLY A 213 -32.28 -14.91 -19.54
CA GLY A 213 -31.82 -13.70 -20.22
C GLY A 213 -30.31 -13.50 -20.40
N GLY A 214 -29.71 -14.19 -21.39
CA GLY A 214 -28.54 -13.72 -22.17
C GLY A 214 -27.18 -13.57 -21.47
N VAL A 215 -26.28 -14.55 -21.67
CA VAL A 215 -24.83 -14.42 -21.40
C VAL A 215 -24.09 -14.64 -22.72
N VAL A 216 -23.19 -13.72 -23.07
CA VAL A 216 -22.20 -13.93 -24.14
C VAL A 216 -21.04 -14.72 -23.53
N CYS A 217 -20.96 -16.01 -23.86
CA CYS A 217 -19.75 -16.81 -23.68
C CYS A 217 -18.80 -16.49 -24.84
N GLY A 218 -17.63 -15.92 -24.55
CA GLY A 218 -16.61 -15.67 -25.56
C GLY A 218 -15.77 -16.92 -25.81
N GLU A 219 -15.99 -17.60 -26.94
CA GLU A 219 -14.97 -18.41 -27.60
C GLU A 219 -14.04 -17.53 -28.46
N PRO A 220 -12.79 -17.94 -28.72
CA PRO A 220 -11.71 -17.01 -29.05
C PRO A 220 -11.51 -16.93 -30.56
N ARG A 221 -11.73 -15.76 -31.20
CA ARG A 221 -10.95 -15.35 -32.39
C ARG A 221 -10.78 -13.84 -32.53
N ARG A 222 -9.49 -13.48 -32.67
CA ARG A 222 -8.88 -12.26 -33.26
C ARG A 222 -8.87 -10.96 -32.44
N SER A 223 -8.07 -10.96 -31.37
CA SER A 223 -6.94 -10.03 -31.14
C SER A 223 -6.14 -10.62 -29.97
N ALA A 224 -4.85 -10.88 -30.18
CA ALA A 224 -4.10 -11.83 -29.36
C ALA A 224 -3.63 -11.25 -28.01
N VAL A 225 -4.42 -11.45 -26.96
CA VAL A 225 -3.90 -11.70 -25.60
C VAL A 225 -3.76 -13.21 -25.48
N HIS A 226 -2.54 -13.75 -25.57
CA HIS A 226 -2.31 -15.16 -25.21
C HIS A 226 -2.44 -15.29 -23.69
N THR A 227 -3.66 -15.58 -23.25
CA THR A 227 -3.97 -15.85 -21.84
C THR A 227 -3.66 -17.31 -21.58
N SER A 228 -2.55 -17.60 -20.90
CA SER A 228 -2.37 -18.89 -20.22
C SER A 228 -2.84 -18.72 -18.78
N VAL A 229 -4.09 -19.13 -18.49
CA VAL A 229 -4.57 -19.28 -17.11
C VAL A 229 -4.12 -20.65 -16.64
N GLN A 230 -3.17 -20.72 -15.72
CA GLN A 230 -2.90 -21.94 -14.96
C GLN A 230 -3.53 -21.78 -13.58
N ALA A 231 -4.50 -22.63 -13.27
CA ALA A 231 -4.94 -22.83 -11.90
C ALA A 231 -3.82 -23.60 -11.16
N ALA A 232 -3.36 -23.04 -10.04
CA ALA A 232 -2.45 -23.72 -9.12
C ALA A 232 -3.25 -24.66 -8.20
#